data_AF-A0A0G1WIE7-F1
#
_entry.id   AF-A0A0G1WIE7-F1
#
_cell.length_a   1.000
_cell.length_b   1.000
_cell.length_c   1.000
_cell.angle_alpha   90.00
_cell.angle_beta   90.00
_cell.angle_gamma   90.00
#
_symmetry.space_group_name_H-M   'P 1'
#
loop_
_entity.id
_entity.type
_entity.pdbx_description
1 polymer ?
#
loop_
_entity_poly.entity_id
_entity_poly.type
_entity_poly.pdbx_seq_one_letter_code
_entity_poly.pdbx_strand_id
1 'polypeptide(L)' 'METLALTFDIIGKVIIAYTALAVHHRVWKEHKIDKMVFRIMRRERVIGILGMVLMVSAYLLHIYAKS' A
#
# COMPACT_ATOMS: atom_id res chain seq x y z
N MET A 1 -15.02 -18.85 -7.94
CA MET A 1 -15.57 -17.56 -7.47
C MET A 1 -14.65 -16.92 -6.43
N GLU A 2 -14.18 -17.66 -5.43
CA GLU A 2 -13.31 -17.11 -4.36
C GLU A 2 -11.96 -16.58 -4.84
N THR A 3 -11.29 -17.26 -5.79
CA THR A 3 -10.01 -16.81 -6.35
C THR A 3 -10.13 -15.49 -7.12
N LEU A 4 -11.17 -15.33 -7.93
CA LEU A 4 -11.45 -14.07 -8.63
C LEU A 4 -11.73 -12.92 -7.65
N ALA A 5 -12.47 -13.18 -6.58
CA ALA A 5 -12.73 -12.18 -5.54
C ALA A 5 -11.44 -11.72 -4.85
N LEU A 6 -10.52 -12.65 -4.54
CA LEU A 6 -9.22 -12.34 -3.95
C LEU A 6 -8.32 -11.55 -4.90
N THR A 7 -8.30 -11.91 -6.18
CA THR A 7 -7.52 -11.19 -7.19
C THR A 7 -8.01 -9.74 -7.31
N PHE A 8 -9.33 -9.53 -7.37
CA PHE A 8 -9.91 -8.17 -7.39
C PHE A 8 -9.65 -7.39 -6.11
N ASP A 9 -9.74 -8.04 -4.94
CA ASP A 9 -9.43 -7.44 -3.64
C ASP A 9 -7.99 -6.91 -3.60
N ILE A 10 -7.03 -7.70 -4.08
CA ILE A 10 -5.61 -7.31 -4.11
C ILE A 10 -5.35 -6.21 -5.13
N ILE A 11 -5.93 -6.30 -6.32
CA ILE A 11 -5.79 -5.26 -7.33
C ILE A 11 -6.32 -3.93 -6.77
N GLY A 12 -7.48 -3.94 -6.12
CA GLY A 12 -8.03 -2.75 -5.46
C GLY A 12 -7.10 -2.20 -4.38
N LYS A 13 -6.54 -3.06 -3.53
CA LYS A 13 -5.59 -2.68 -2.48
C LYS A 13 -4.30 -2.10 -3.03
N VAL A 14 -3.75 -2.67 -4.10
CA VAL A 14 -2.53 -2.18 -4.77
C VAL A 14 -2.78 -0.79 -5.39
N ILE A 15 -3.94 -0.57 -6.02
CA ILE A 15 -4.31 0.74 -6.58
C ILE A 15 -4.42 1.80 -5.49
N ILE A 16 -5.09 1.49 -4.37
CA ILE A 16 -5.21 2.42 -3.23
C ILE A 16 -3.83 2.74 -2.66
N ALA A 17 -2.99 1.73 -2.46
CA ALA A 17 -1.66 1.90 -1.90
C ALA A 17 -0.73 2.69 -2.82
N TYR A 18 -0.81 2.46 -4.14
CA TYR A 18 -0.11 3.26 -5.14
C TYR A 18 -0.59 4.72 -5.15
N THR A 19 -1.90 4.95 -5.07
CA THR A 19 -2.48 6.30 -5.04
C THR A 19 -2.02 7.07 -3.80
N ALA A 20 -2.00 6.43 -2.63
CA ALA A 20 -1.44 7.01 -1.42
C ALA A 20 0.04 7.37 -1.58
N LEU A 21 0.85 6.48 -2.19
CA LEU A 21 2.26 6.75 -2.46
C LEU A 21 2.48 7.91 -3.44
N ALA A 22 1.63 8.01 -4.47
CA ALA A 22 1.69 9.05 -5.49
C ALA A 22 1.37 10.43 -4.90
N VAL A 23 0.37 10.52 -4.03
CA VAL A 23 0.06 11.76 -3.28
C VAL A 23 1.25 12.15 -2.41
N HIS A 24 1.85 11.21 -1.68
CA HIS A 24 3.07 11.49 -0.90
C HIS A 24 4.20 12.04 -1.76
N HIS A 25 4.44 11.46 -2.93
CA HIS A 25 5.49 11.90 -3.83
C HIS A 25 5.22 13.31 -4.39
N ARG A 26 3.96 13.63 -4.68
CA ARG A 26 3.53 14.97 -5.11
C ARG A 26 3.75 16.02 -4.02
N VAL A 27 3.33 15.72 -2.79
CA VAL A 27 3.50 16.59 -1.62
C VAL A 27 4.99 16.79 -1.28
N TRP A 28 5.83 15.76 -1.49
CA TRP A 28 7.28 15.85 -1.29
C TRP A 28 7.96 16.87 -2.23
N LYS A 29 7.43 17.03 -3.44
CA LYS A 29 7.96 17.95 -4.46
C LYS A 29 7.55 19.40 -4.20
N GLU A 30 6.48 19.62 -3.44
CA GLU A 30 6.09 20.94 -2.92
C GLU A 30 6.94 21.27 -1.68
N HIS A 31 8.02 22.02 -1.88
CA HIS A 31 9.01 22.39 -0.86
C HIS A 31 8.47 23.31 0.27
N LYS A 32 7.15 23.57 0.30
CA LYS A 32 6.48 24.41 1.31
C LYS A 32 5.94 23.62 2.52
N ILE A 33 6.10 22.29 2.55
CA ILE A 33 5.57 21.44 3.62
C ILE A 33 6.56 21.37 4.79
N ASP A 34 6.07 21.60 6.02
CA ASP A 34 6.85 21.62 7.26
C ASP A 34 7.64 20.31 7.51
N LYS A 35 8.82 20.43 8.12
CA LYS A 35 9.69 19.29 8.47
C LYS A 35 8.98 18.27 9.39
N MET A 36 8.04 18.71 10.22
CA MET A 36 7.23 17.83 11.07
C MET A 36 6.34 16.90 10.22
N VAL A 37 5.65 17.47 9.24
CA VAL A 37 4.76 16.73 8.31
C VAL A 37 5.59 15.71 7.52
N PHE A 38 6.78 16.09 7.08
CA PHE A 38 7.70 15.19 6.38
C PHE A 38 8.09 13.94 7.18
N ARG A 39 8.30 14.10 8.51
CA ARG A 39 8.64 12.98 9.41
C ARG A 39 7.43 12.06 9.64
N ILE A 40 6.24 12.63 9.80
CA ILE A 40 4.98 11.87 9.93
C ILE A 40 4.71 11.09 8.63
N MET A 41 4.81 11.77 7.49
CA MET A 41 4.64 11.18 6.16
C MET A 41 5.59 10.00 5.90
N ARG A 42 6.84 10.08 6.39
CA ARG A 42 7.81 8.98 6.23
C ARG A 42 7.43 7.75 7.05
N ARG A 43 6.89 7.91 8.26
CA ARG A 43 6.34 6.80 9.05
C ARG A 43 5.12 6.19 8.37
N GLU A 44 4.20 7.02 7.89
CA GLU A 44 3.02 6.57 7.16
C GLU A 44 3.36 5.78 5.90
N ARG A 45 4.36 6.22 5.14
CA ARG A 45 4.84 5.50 3.96
C ARG A 45 5.37 4.10 4.31
N VAL A 46 6.13 3.98 5.41
CA VAL A 46 6.64 2.69 5.87
C VAL A 46 5.52 1.77 6.33
N ILE A 47 4.53 2.31 7.06
CA ILE A 47 3.33 1.56 7.49
C ILE A 47 2.51 1.11 6.28
N GLY A 48 2.32 1.97 5.28
CA GLY A 48 1.61 1.64 4.03
C GLY A 48 2.32 0.55 3.23
N ILE A 49 3.65 0.63 3.11
CA ILE A 49 4.46 -0.42 2.46
C ILE A 49 4.35 -1.74 3.23
N LEU A 50 4.47 -1.71 4.57
CA LEU A 50 4.31 -2.89 5.41
C LEU A 50 2.92 -3.54 5.21
N GLY A 51 1.85 -2.74 5.21
CA GLY A 51 0.49 -3.22 4.95
C GLY A 51 0.36 -3.87 3.58
N MET A 52 0.97 -3.27 2.55
CA MET A 52 0.99 -3.83 1.19
C MET A 52 1.72 -5.18 1.13
N VAL A 53 2.87 -5.31 1.80
CA VAL A 53 3.65 -6.55 1.88
C VAL A 53 2.87 -7.65 2.62
N LEU A 54 2.21 -7.31 3.74
CA LEU A 54 1.35 -8.24 4.47
C LEU A 54 0.18 -8.74 3.61
N MET A 55 -0.45 -7.86 2.83
CA MET A 55 -1.54 -8.24 1.92
C MET A 55 -1.08 -9.18 0.81
N VAL A 56 0.05 -8.89 0.16
CA VAL A 56 0.63 -9.78 -0.86
C VAL A 56 0.99 -11.14 -0.27
N SER A 57 1.57 -11.14 0.95
CA SER A 57 1.91 -12.38 1.66
C SER A 57 0.65 -13.21 1.97
N ALA A 58 -0.44 -12.57 2.42
CA ALA A 58 -1.70 -13.25 2.69
C ALA A 58 -2.30 -13.88 1.42
N TYR A 59 -2.17 -13.25 0.26
CA TYR A 59 -2.61 -13.84 -1.01
C TYR A 59 -1.83 -15.08 -1.39
N LEU A 60 -0.50 -14.99 -1.31
CA LEU A 60 0.39 -16.12 -1.59
C LEU A 60 0.06 -17.27 -0.65
N LEU A 61 -0.16 -16.98 0.64
CA LEU A 61 -0.53 -17.97 1.64
C LEU A 61 -1.90 -18.61 1.35
N HIS A 62 -2.87 -17.84 0.86
CA HIS A 62 -4.18 -18.37 0.47
C HIS A 62 -4.09 -19.28 -0.75
N ILE A 63 -3.27 -18.93 -1.75
CA ILE A 63 -3.01 -19.80 -2.90
C ILE A 63 -2.34 -21.10 -2.44
N TYR A 64 -1.30 -21.01 -1.62
CA TYR A 64 -0.58 -22.18 -1.12
C TYR A 64 -1.46 -23.06 -0.20
N ALA A 65 -2.30 -22.47 0.64
CA ALA A 65 -3.18 -23.21 1.55
C ALA A 65 -4.38 -23.85 0.83
N LYS A 66 -4.72 -23.39 -0.38
CA LYS A 66 -5.77 -23.98 -1.23
C LYS A 66 -5.23 -24.98 -2.26
N SER A 67 -3.91 -25.19 -2.30
CA SER A 67 -3.24 -26.23 -3.09
C SER A 67 -3.01 -27.49 -2.28
#